data_AF-A0A3R7I8H6-F1
#
_entry.id   AF-A0A3R7I8H6-F1
#
_cell.length_a   1.000
_cell.length_b   1.000
_cell.length_c   1.000
_cell.angle_alpha   90.00
_cell.angle_beta   90.00
_cell.angle_gamma   90.00
#
_symmetry.space_group_name_H-M   'P 1'
#
loop_
_entity.id
_entity.type
_entity.pdbx_description
1 polymer ?
#
loop_
_entity_poly.entity_id
_entity_poly.type
_entity_poly.pdbx_seq_one_letter_code
_entity_poly.pdbx_strand_id
1 'polypeptide(L)' 'MQITDAMLERAGFLPGQQVLFSVDYRYGHITITPDYDYRIAGKYVSGQEAEETRQRLSRRK' A
#
# COMPACT_ATOMS: atom_id res chain seq x y z
N MET A 1 -6.66 -3.73 -9.80
CA MET A 1 -6.22 -4.84 -10.67
C MET A 1 -6.71 -6.09 -9.96
N GLN A 2 -7.72 -6.79 -10.48
CA GLN A 2 -8.39 -7.88 -9.73
C GLN A 2 -7.44 -8.98 -9.22
N ILE A 3 -6.35 -9.24 -9.95
CA ILE A 3 -5.35 -10.26 -9.57
C ILE A 3 -4.61 -9.86 -8.29
N THR A 4 -4.26 -8.58 -8.14
CA THR A 4 -3.54 -8.06 -6.97
C THR A 4 -4.41 -8.08 -5.73
N ASP A 5 -5.68 -7.69 -5.87
CA ASP A 5 -6.64 -7.65 -4.76
C ASP A 5 -6.93 -9.08 -4.25
N ALA A 6 -7.16 -10.03 -5.15
CA ALA A 6 -7.38 -11.44 -4.78
C ALA A 6 -6.15 -12.12 -4.15
N MET A 7 -4.93 -11.76 -4.59
CA MET A 7 -3.69 -12.25 -3.97
C MET A 7 -3.57 -11.73 -2.53
N LEU A 8 -3.85 -10.45 -2.31
CA LEU A 8 -3.75 -9.81 -1.01
C LEU A 8 -4.83 -10.32 -0.05
N GLU A 9 -6.06 -10.52 -0.52
CA GLU A 9 -7.12 -11.17 0.26
C GLU A 9 -6.71 -12.55 0.77
N ARG A 10 -6.11 -13.38 -0.10
CA ARG A 10 -5.59 -14.70 0.29
C ARG A 10 -4.45 -14.63 1.32
N ALA A 11 -3.69 -13.55 1.31
CA ALA A 11 -2.64 -13.30 2.29
C ALA A 11 -3.18 -12.68 3.61
N GLY A 12 -4.49 -12.49 3.73
CA GLY A 12 -5.16 -11.99 4.94
C GLY A 12 -5.36 -10.47 4.98
N PHE A 13 -5.14 -9.77 3.87
CA PHE A 13 -5.40 -8.33 3.78
C PHE A 13 -6.83 -8.04 3.33
N LEU A 14 -7.44 -6.98 3.84
CA LEU A 14 -8.78 -6.59 3.45
C LEU A 14 -8.76 -5.73 2.17
N PRO A 15 -9.78 -5.83 1.30
CA PRO A 15 -9.94 -4.93 0.17
C PRO A 15 -9.97 -3.47 0.61
N GLY A 16 -9.18 -2.62 -0.04
CA GLY A 16 -9.05 -1.21 0.32
C GLY A 16 -8.21 -0.93 1.56
N GLN A 17 -7.69 -1.96 2.24
CA GLN A 17 -6.73 -1.79 3.33
C GLN A 17 -5.41 -1.23 2.79
N GLN A 18 -4.88 -0.22 3.49
CA GLN A 18 -3.58 0.33 3.16
C GLN A 18 -2.47 -0.61 3.64
N VAL A 19 -1.50 -0.86 2.77
CA VAL A 19 -0.38 -1.77 3.02
C VAL A 19 0.94 -1.07 2.72
N LEU A 20 1.95 -1.37 3.53
CA LEU A 20 3.33 -1.02 3.26
C LEU A 20 3.92 -2.09 2.35
N PHE A 21 4.28 -1.67 1.14
CA PHE A 21 4.98 -2.49 0.16
C PHE A 21 6.46 -2.12 0.14
N SER A 22 7.32 -3.07 0.52
CA SER A 22 8.77 -2.88 0.60
C SER A 22 9.50 -3.89 -0.28
N VAL A 23 10.54 -3.44 -0.97
CA VAL A 23 11.40 -4.29 -1.82
C VAL A 23 12.81 -4.25 -1.26
N ASP A 24 13.31 -5.40 -0.81
CA ASP A 24 14.71 -5.59 -0.48
C ASP A 24 15.45 -6.17 -1.68
N TYR A 25 16.17 -5.31 -2.39
CA TYR A 25 16.93 -5.67 -3.58
C TYR A 25 18.16 -6.55 -3.29
N ARG A 26 18.66 -6.55 -2.05
CA ARG A 26 19.86 -7.34 -1.70
C ARG A 26 19.55 -8.82 -1.58
N TYR A 27 18.36 -9.14 -1.08
CA TYR A 27 17.90 -10.51 -0.88
C TYR A 27 16.79 -10.93 -1.86
N GLY A 28 16.32 -10.01 -2.71
CA GLY A 28 15.24 -10.28 -3.66
C GLY A 28 13.89 -10.50 -2.99
N HIS A 29 13.67 -9.89 -1.82
CA HIS A 29 12.46 -10.09 -1.03
C HIS A 29 11.47 -8.96 -1.24
N ILE A 30 10.20 -9.33 -1.37
CA ILE A 30 9.07 -8.40 -1.36
C ILE A 30 8.33 -8.62 -0.05
N THR A 31 8.17 -7.56 0.74
CA THR A 31 7.44 -7.59 2.00
C THR A 31 6.19 -6.73 1.87
N ILE A 32 5.05 -7.30 2.23
CA ILE A 32 3.77 -6.61 2.30
C ILE A 32 3.27 -6.72 3.74
N THR A 33 3.00 -5.59 4.37
CA THR A 33 2.51 -5.53 5.77
C THR A 33 1.40 -4.49 5.88
N PRO A 34 0.50 -4.57 6.87
CA PRO A 34 -0.45 -3.50 7.11
C PRO A 34 0.28 -2.18 7.40
N ASP A 35 -0.14 -1.08 6.77
CA ASP A 35 0.41 0.24 7.05
C ASP A 35 -0.38 0.89 8.20
N TYR A 36 0.09 0.73 9.43
CA TYR A 36 -0.52 1.33 10.62
C TYR A 36 -0.11 2.79 10.84
N ASP A 37 1.05 3.18 10.30
CA ASP A 37 1.68 4.45 10.60
C ASP A 37 1.41 5.52 9.53
N TYR A 38 0.80 5.14 8.40
CA TYR A 38 0.49 6.02 7.28
C TYR A 38 1.71 6.86 6.88
N ARG A 39 2.82 6.21 6.51
CA ARG A 39 4.04 6.94 6.11
C ARG A 39 4.20 6.97 4.59
N ILE A 40 4.23 8.17 4.02
CA ILE A 40 4.56 8.38 2.61
C ILE A 40 5.90 9.13 2.53
N ALA A 41 6.87 8.56 1.82
CA ALA A 41 8.22 9.13 1.65
C ALA A 41 8.89 9.52 2.98
N GLY A 42 8.70 8.71 4.02
CA GLY A 42 9.28 8.94 5.35
C GLY A 42 8.55 9.97 6.22
N LYS A 43 7.43 10.52 5.75
CA LYS A 43 6.59 11.47 6.51
C LYS A 43 5.30 10.80 6.94
N TYR A 44 4.92 10.98 8.20
CA TYR A 44 3.59 10.65 8.68
C TYR A 44 2.58 11.52 7.95
N VAL A 45 1.55 10.88 7.41
CA VAL A 45 0.38 11.53 6.85
C VAL A 45 -0.86 11.00 7.56
N SER A 46 -1.89 11.83 7.67
CA SER A 46 -3.18 11.36 8.14
C SER A 46 -3.79 10.37 7.12
N GLY A 47 -4.70 9.51 7.58
CA GLY A 47 -5.44 8.61 6.68
C GLY A 47 -6.18 9.36 5.56
N GLN A 48 -6.65 10.59 5.82
CA GLN A 48 -7.27 11.43 4.80
C GLN A 48 -6.27 11.91 3.74
N GLU A 49 -5.09 12.38 4.14
CA GLU A 49 -4.04 12.80 3.19
C GLU A 49 -3.51 11.65 2.34
N ALA A 50 -3.43 10.44 2.92
CA ALA A 50 -3.10 9.23 2.19
C ALA A 50 -4.17 8.93 1.11
N GLU A 51 -5.45 9.04 1.47
CA GLU A 51 -6.56 8.83 0.54
C GLU A 51 -6.62 9.91 -0.57
N GLU A 52 -6.41 11.17 -0.23
CA GLU A 52 -6.33 12.27 -1.20
C GLU A 52 -5.17 12.06 -2.19
N THR A 53 -4.02 11.59 -1.68
CA THR A 53 -2.87 11.25 -2.52
C THR A 53 -3.19 10.08 -3.45
N ARG A 54 -3.89 9.05 -2.95
CA ARG A 54 -4.37 7.91 -3.75
C ARG A 54 -5.31 8.36 -4.87
N GLN A 55 -6.28 9.23 -4.56
CA GLN A 55 -7.21 9.79 -5.54
C GLN A 55 -6.51 10.66 -6.60
N ARG A 56 -5.47 11.42 -6.20
CA ARG A 56 -4.66 12.18 -7.15
C ARG A 56 -3.90 11.29 -8.13
N LEU A 57 -3.34 10.19 -7.64
CA LEU A 57 -2.60 9.23 -8.48
C LEU A 57 -3.52 8.45 -9.41
N SER A 58 -4.73 8.08 -8.96
CA SER A 58 -5.70 7.36 -9.82
C SER A 58 -6.23 8.21 -10.96
N ARG A 59 -6.34 9.54 -10.78
CA ARG A 59 -6.73 10.50 -11.83
C ARG A 59 -5.64 10.76 -12.88
N ARG A 60 -4.40 10.34 -12.63
CA ARG A 60 -3.27 10.49 -13.57
C ARG A 60 -3.10 9.29 -14.51
N LYS A 61 -3.87 8.22 -14.31
CA LYS A 61 -3.97 7.08 -15.23
C LYS A 61 -5.21 7.23 -16.10
#